data_AF-A0A6J3Q7C6-F1
#
_entry.id   AF-A0A6J3Q7C6-F1
#
_cell.length_a   1.000
_cell.length_b   1.000
_cell.length_c   1.000
_cell.angle_alpha   90.00
_cell.angle_beta   90.00
_cell.angle_gamma   90.00
#
_symmetry.space_group_name_H-M   'P 1'
#
loop_
_entity.id
_entity.type
_entity.pdbx_description
1 polymer ?
#
loop_
_entity_poly.entity_id
_entity_poly.type
_entity_poly.pdbx_seq_one_letter_code
_entity_poly.pdbx_strand_id
1 'polypeptide(L)'
;MKVLLLKDPKEDDCGQDPYIRELGLYGLEATLIPVLSFEFWSLPSFLEKLSHPEGYGGLIFTSPRAVEAVELCLEKDNKTEVWRKSLAEKWNAKSVYVVGNATASLVNKIGLHTEGENCGNAGKLAEYICSRAGPEKVAHPPLPRGPGPLELRQGMAEGLPRFPVGSPFSPFLLRTILFPLSWVTVCAVLTSRMRRSWVVSVFLTRPLPRLIWSSLPSTAGCTVQYGSQEPHVPI
;
A
#
# COMPACT_ATOMS: atom_id res chain seq x y z
N MET A 1 -16.75 -33.33 25.65
CA MET A 1 -16.31 -31.97 26.07
C MET A 1 -16.52 -31.03 24.88
N LYS A 2 -16.96 -29.78 25.10
CA LYS A 2 -17.19 -28.80 24.03
C LYS A 2 -15.95 -27.93 23.79
N VAL A 3 -15.62 -27.66 22.54
CA VAL A 3 -14.44 -26.90 22.11
C VAL A 3 -14.86 -25.77 21.17
N LEU A 4 -14.30 -24.58 21.35
CA LEU A 4 -14.54 -23.43 20.48
C LEU A 4 -13.29 -23.12 19.66
N LEU A 5 -13.41 -23.09 18.33
CA LEU A 5 -12.35 -22.75 17.40
C LEU A 5 -12.53 -21.30 16.93
N LEU A 6 -11.55 -20.45 17.22
CA LEU A 6 -11.54 -19.04 16.83
C LEU A 6 -10.49 -18.82 15.73
N LYS A 7 -10.84 -19.17 14.50
CA LYS A 7 -9.96 -19.10 13.34
C LYS A 7 -10.73 -18.84 12.06
N ASP A 8 -10.03 -18.44 11.01
CA ASP A 8 -10.63 -18.41 9.68
C ASP A 8 -10.95 -19.82 9.21
N PRO A 9 -12.14 -20.04 8.62
CA PRO A 9 -12.51 -21.34 8.10
C PRO A 9 -11.54 -21.73 6.99
N LYS A 10 -11.09 -22.98 7.04
CA LYS A 10 -10.26 -23.56 5.99
C LYS A 10 -10.79 -24.95 5.73
N GLU A 11 -11.30 -25.17 4.54
CA GLU A 11 -11.75 -26.49 4.11
C GLU A 11 -10.57 -27.24 3.50
N ASP A 12 -10.52 -28.54 3.74
CA ASP A 12 -9.70 -29.45 2.97
C ASP A 12 -10.52 -30.13 1.86
N ASP A 13 -9.91 -31.09 1.17
CA ASP A 13 -10.53 -31.79 0.03
C ASP A 13 -11.85 -32.50 0.39
N CYS A 14 -12.15 -32.68 1.68
CA CYS A 14 -13.37 -33.31 2.18
C CYS A 14 -14.48 -32.30 2.55
N GLY A 15 -14.27 -31.00 2.36
CA GLY A 15 -15.27 -29.96 2.66
C GLY A 15 -15.54 -29.74 4.15
N GLN A 16 -14.66 -30.23 5.03
CA GLN A 16 -14.73 -29.98 6.48
C GLN A 16 -13.45 -29.32 6.97
N ASP A 17 -13.57 -28.55 8.06
CA ASP A 17 -12.40 -28.00 8.73
C ASP A 17 -11.60 -29.14 9.40
N PRO A 18 -10.28 -29.24 9.17
CA PRO A 18 -9.48 -30.35 9.67
C PRO A 18 -9.47 -30.42 11.20
N TYR A 19 -9.61 -29.30 11.91
CA TYR A 19 -9.72 -29.32 13.37
C TYR A 19 -11.05 -29.88 13.83
N ILE A 20 -12.16 -29.53 13.17
CA ILE A 20 -13.48 -30.07 13.51
C ILE A 20 -13.49 -31.58 13.32
N ARG A 21 -12.96 -32.06 12.18
CA ARG A 21 -12.86 -33.49 11.91
C ARG A 21 -12.04 -34.20 12.97
N GLU A 22 -10.81 -33.74 13.22
CA GLU A 22 -9.89 -34.42 14.13
C GLU A 22 -10.44 -34.44 15.56
N LEU A 23 -10.97 -33.31 16.06
CA LEU A 23 -11.59 -33.24 17.38
C LEU A 23 -12.80 -34.20 17.48
N GLY A 24 -13.60 -34.31 16.42
CA GLY A 24 -14.71 -35.24 16.34
C GLY A 24 -14.30 -36.70 16.51
N LEU A 25 -13.13 -37.11 15.98
CA LEU A 25 -12.60 -38.48 16.12
C LEU A 25 -12.32 -38.86 17.59
N TYR A 26 -12.07 -37.87 18.45
CA TYR A 26 -11.84 -38.07 19.89
C TYR A 26 -13.08 -37.77 20.75
N GLY A 27 -14.26 -37.64 20.15
CA GLY A 27 -15.51 -37.36 20.88
C GLY A 27 -15.61 -35.94 21.43
N LEU A 28 -14.87 -34.99 20.85
CA LEU A 28 -14.92 -33.58 21.20
C LEU A 28 -15.88 -32.84 20.26
N GLU A 29 -16.86 -32.14 20.84
CA GLU A 29 -17.84 -31.35 20.09
C GLU A 29 -17.24 -29.97 19.80
N ALA A 30 -16.73 -29.77 18.59
CA ALA A 30 -16.09 -28.52 18.17
C ALA A 30 -17.08 -27.59 17.44
N THR A 31 -17.08 -26.32 17.80
CA THR A 31 -17.80 -25.24 17.08
C THR A 31 -16.78 -24.23 16.57
N LEU A 32 -16.85 -23.85 15.29
CA LEU A 32 -15.96 -22.85 14.70
C LEU A 32 -16.66 -21.50 14.58
N ILE A 33 -16.00 -20.46 15.08
CA ILE A 33 -16.39 -19.06 14.88
C ILE A 33 -15.28 -18.37 14.08
N PRO A 34 -15.57 -17.87 12.87
CA PRO A 34 -14.63 -17.05 12.12
C PRO A 34 -14.36 -15.74 12.87
N VAL A 35 -13.08 -15.37 12.99
CA VAL A 35 -12.69 -14.14 13.71
C VAL A 35 -12.02 -13.10 12.81
N LEU A 36 -11.67 -13.44 11.57
CA LEU A 36 -11.22 -12.47 10.58
C LEU A 36 -12.20 -12.42 9.41
N SER A 37 -12.25 -11.24 8.79
CA SER A 37 -12.89 -10.99 7.50
C SER A 37 -12.03 -9.97 6.77
N PHE A 38 -12.02 -10.03 5.45
CA PHE A 38 -11.23 -9.14 4.61
C PHE A 38 -12.04 -8.71 3.40
N GLU A 39 -11.68 -7.55 2.86
CA GLU A 39 -12.24 -6.99 1.64
C GLU A 39 -11.09 -6.53 0.76
N PHE A 40 -11.31 -6.54 -0.55
CA PHE A 40 -10.33 -6.06 -1.52
C PHE A 40 -10.60 -4.60 -1.87
N TRP A 41 -9.55 -3.78 -1.80
CA TRP A 41 -9.63 -2.34 -2.02
C TRP A 41 -8.75 -1.92 -3.18
N SER A 42 -9.16 -0.85 -3.86
CA SER A 42 -8.36 -0.17 -4.89
C SER A 42 -7.91 -1.07 -6.06
N LEU A 43 -8.66 -2.14 -6.36
CA LEU A 43 -8.34 -3.09 -7.44
C LEU A 43 -8.04 -2.41 -8.79
N PRO A 44 -8.79 -1.39 -9.26
CA PRO A 44 -8.47 -0.73 -10.53
C PRO A 44 -7.09 -0.04 -10.53
N SER A 45 -6.74 0.63 -9.43
CA SER A 45 -5.42 1.26 -9.29
C SER A 45 -4.32 0.21 -9.14
N PHE A 46 -4.60 -0.90 -8.46
CA PHE A 46 -3.65 -2.00 -8.34
C PHE A 46 -3.33 -2.60 -9.72
N LEU A 47 -4.35 -2.84 -10.54
CA LEU A 47 -4.18 -3.33 -11.90
C LEU A 47 -3.43 -2.36 -12.81
N GLU A 48 -3.71 -1.06 -12.68
CA GLU A 48 -2.99 -0.01 -13.41
C GLU A 48 -1.48 -0.10 -13.12
N LYS A 49 -1.09 -0.25 -11.85
CA LYS A 49 0.32 -0.43 -11.46
C LYS A 49 0.91 -1.72 -11.98
N LEU A 50 0.17 -2.82 -11.90
CA LEU A 50 0.61 -4.12 -12.44
C LEU A 50 0.79 -4.12 -13.97
N SER A 51 0.11 -3.22 -14.67
CA SER A 51 0.22 -3.08 -16.13
C SER A 51 1.49 -2.33 -16.56
N HIS A 52 2.20 -1.69 -15.64
CA HIS A 52 3.37 -0.83 -15.90
C HIS A 52 4.62 -1.29 -15.12
N PRO A 53 5.15 -2.51 -15.41
CA PRO A 53 6.31 -3.06 -14.70
C PRO A 53 7.55 -2.15 -14.76
N GLU A 54 7.73 -1.37 -15.82
CA GLU A 54 8.82 -0.40 -16.00
C GLU A 54 8.94 0.63 -14.87
N GLY A 55 7.84 0.94 -14.17
CA GLY A 55 7.84 1.87 -13.04
C GLY A 55 8.40 1.30 -11.73
N TYR A 56 8.75 0.02 -11.69
CA TYR A 56 9.08 -0.69 -10.44
C TYR A 56 10.33 -1.56 -10.58
N GLY A 57 11.06 -1.74 -9.48
CA GLY A 57 12.19 -2.67 -9.40
C GLY A 57 11.78 -4.14 -9.19
N GLY A 58 10.53 -4.39 -8.78
CA GLY A 58 10.07 -5.72 -8.41
C GLY A 58 8.72 -5.72 -7.70
N LEU A 59 8.29 -6.89 -7.25
CA LEU A 59 7.07 -7.13 -6.46
C LEU A 59 7.41 -7.77 -5.12
N ILE A 60 6.56 -7.55 -4.12
CA ILE A 60 6.65 -8.21 -2.82
C ILE A 60 5.25 -8.69 -2.42
N PHE A 61 5.08 -9.98 -2.18
CA PHE A 61 3.83 -10.56 -1.67
C PHE A 61 4.04 -11.14 -0.26
N THR A 62 3.41 -10.53 0.74
CA THR A 62 3.52 -10.97 2.14
C THR A 62 2.28 -11.72 2.64
N SER A 63 1.28 -11.93 1.78
CA SER A 63 0.01 -12.59 2.13
C SER A 63 -0.61 -13.26 0.91
N PRO A 64 -1.22 -14.46 1.06
CA PRO A 64 -2.04 -15.09 0.03
C PRO A 64 -3.12 -14.15 -0.54
N ARG A 65 -3.71 -13.30 0.32
CA ARG A 65 -4.75 -12.34 -0.07
C ARG A 65 -4.25 -11.33 -1.09
N ALA A 66 -2.98 -10.94 -1.05
CA ALA A 66 -2.43 -10.04 -2.06
C ALA A 66 -2.38 -10.69 -3.46
N VAL A 67 -2.22 -12.02 -3.52
CA VAL A 67 -2.22 -12.77 -4.78
C VAL A 67 -3.64 -12.94 -5.31
N GLU A 68 -4.59 -13.28 -4.43
CA GLU A 68 -6.02 -13.33 -4.77
C GLU A 68 -6.52 -11.97 -5.33
N ALA A 69 -6.01 -10.86 -4.79
CA ALA A 69 -6.31 -9.53 -5.33
C ALA A 69 -5.80 -9.35 -6.77
N VAL A 70 -4.65 -9.94 -7.13
CA VAL A 70 -4.14 -9.92 -8.51
C VAL A 70 -5.08 -10.71 -9.42
N GLU A 71 -5.43 -11.93 -9.03
CA GLU A 71 -6.35 -12.79 -9.81
C GLU A 71 -7.69 -12.08 -10.04
N LEU A 72 -8.27 -11.50 -8.99
CA LEU A 72 -9.51 -10.73 -9.09
C LEU A 72 -9.41 -9.51 -10.02
N CYS A 73 -8.27 -8.81 -10.03
CA CYS A 73 -8.06 -7.71 -10.98
C CYS A 73 -8.00 -8.23 -12.42
N LEU A 74 -7.28 -9.32 -12.66
CA LEU A 74 -7.08 -9.88 -14.00
C LEU A 74 -8.38 -10.42 -14.59
N GLU A 75 -9.20 -11.06 -13.77
CA GLU A 75 -10.52 -11.57 -14.15
C GLU A 75 -11.50 -10.44 -14.47
N LYS A 76 -11.62 -9.44 -13.59
CA LYS A 76 -12.62 -8.35 -13.75
C LYS A 76 -12.38 -7.49 -14.99
N ASP A 77 -11.13 -7.27 -15.35
CA ASP A 77 -10.76 -6.41 -16.48
C ASP A 77 -10.45 -7.21 -17.77
N ASN A 78 -10.76 -8.52 -17.81
CA ASN A 78 -10.44 -9.44 -18.92
C ASN A 78 -8.96 -9.38 -19.34
N LYS A 79 -8.05 -9.05 -18.42
CA LYS A 79 -6.61 -8.93 -18.68
C LYS A 79 -5.83 -10.22 -18.46
N THR A 80 -6.48 -11.31 -18.07
CA THR A 80 -5.85 -12.63 -17.88
C THR A 80 -4.98 -13.04 -19.08
N GLU A 81 -5.46 -12.78 -20.30
CA GLU A 81 -4.72 -13.13 -21.51
C GLU A 81 -3.49 -12.24 -21.74
N VAL A 82 -3.63 -10.92 -21.52
CA VAL A 82 -2.51 -9.96 -21.61
C VAL A 82 -1.45 -10.28 -20.56
N TRP A 83 -1.90 -10.69 -19.36
CA TRP A 83 -1.04 -11.13 -18.27
C TRP A 83 -0.22 -12.34 -18.67
N ARG A 84 -0.88 -13.43 -19.09
CA ARG A 84 -0.20 -14.67 -19.49
C ARG A 84 0.74 -14.46 -20.69
N LYS A 85 0.35 -13.64 -21.66
CA LYS A 85 1.14 -13.43 -22.89
C LYS A 85 2.37 -12.55 -22.72
N SER A 86 2.37 -11.60 -21.78
CA SER A 86 3.43 -10.58 -21.75
C SER A 86 3.76 -10.00 -20.39
N LEU A 87 2.78 -9.69 -19.54
CA LEU A 87 3.08 -8.97 -18.29
C LEU A 87 3.78 -9.87 -17.27
N ALA A 88 3.40 -11.15 -17.17
CA ALA A 88 4.04 -12.09 -16.25
C ALA A 88 5.55 -12.21 -16.54
N GLU A 89 5.93 -12.33 -17.82
CA GLU A 89 7.35 -12.38 -18.22
C GLU A 89 8.09 -11.07 -17.91
N LYS A 90 7.46 -9.91 -18.17
CA LYS A 90 8.05 -8.61 -17.81
C LYS A 90 8.27 -8.46 -16.30
N TRP A 91 7.39 -9.02 -15.48
CA TRP A 91 7.55 -9.06 -14.03
C TRP A 91 8.59 -10.09 -13.60
N ASN A 92 8.71 -11.23 -14.27
CA ASN A 92 9.75 -12.23 -14.02
C ASN A 92 11.16 -11.76 -14.41
N ALA A 93 11.27 -10.78 -15.31
CA ALA A 93 12.54 -10.08 -15.56
C ALA A 93 12.96 -9.16 -14.40
N LYS A 94 12.15 -9.05 -13.34
CA LYS A 94 12.39 -8.25 -12.13
C LYS A 94 12.36 -9.17 -10.90
N SER A 95 12.76 -8.62 -9.75
CA SER A 95 12.73 -9.38 -8.50
C SER A 95 11.29 -9.52 -7.97
N VAL A 96 10.85 -10.75 -7.71
CA VAL A 96 9.55 -11.02 -7.07
C VAL A 96 9.81 -11.75 -5.76
N TYR A 97 9.54 -11.05 -4.66
CA TYR A 97 9.78 -11.56 -3.31
C TYR A 97 8.49 -12.02 -2.65
N VAL A 98 8.57 -13.06 -1.83
CA VAL A 98 7.41 -13.57 -1.09
C VAL A 98 7.76 -13.93 0.36
N VAL A 99 6.75 -13.90 1.24
CA VAL A 99 6.86 -14.47 2.59
C VAL A 99 5.98 -15.71 2.69
N GLY A 100 6.59 -16.86 2.98
CA GLY A 100 5.90 -18.10 3.27
C GLY A 100 5.47 -18.92 2.04
N ASN A 101 5.56 -20.24 2.18
CA ASN A 101 5.29 -21.21 1.11
C ASN A 101 3.84 -21.16 0.57
N ALA A 102 2.87 -20.83 1.41
CA ALA A 102 1.47 -20.68 0.98
C ALA A 102 1.33 -19.55 -0.04
N THR A 103 1.95 -18.39 0.22
CA THR A 103 1.94 -17.26 -0.71
C THR A 103 2.74 -17.58 -1.96
N ALA A 104 3.95 -18.14 -1.82
CA ALA A 104 4.78 -18.56 -2.95
C ALA A 104 4.04 -19.50 -3.90
N SER A 105 3.30 -20.48 -3.36
CA SER A 105 2.52 -21.42 -4.16
C SER A 105 1.45 -20.73 -5.02
N LEU A 106 0.79 -19.69 -4.49
CA LEU A 106 -0.20 -18.93 -5.26
C LEU A 106 0.46 -18.01 -6.28
N VAL A 107 1.57 -17.35 -5.91
CA VAL A 107 2.31 -16.48 -6.83
C VAL A 107 2.87 -17.28 -8.02
N ASN A 108 3.34 -18.50 -7.78
CA ASN A 108 3.78 -19.41 -8.84
C ASN A 108 2.61 -19.82 -9.76
N LYS A 109 1.40 -19.99 -9.24
CA LYS A 109 0.20 -20.32 -10.06
C LYS A 109 -0.17 -19.20 -11.04
N ILE A 110 0.04 -17.94 -10.67
CA ILE A 110 -0.16 -16.79 -11.57
C ILE A 110 1.02 -16.57 -12.54
N GLY A 111 2.00 -17.48 -12.56
CA GLY A 111 3.10 -17.48 -13.53
C GLY A 111 4.30 -16.62 -13.15
N LEU A 112 4.44 -16.23 -11.88
CA LEU A 112 5.59 -15.47 -11.40
C LEU A 112 6.61 -16.38 -10.68
N HIS A 113 7.90 -16.14 -10.89
CA HIS A 113 8.99 -16.84 -10.20
C HIS A 113 9.39 -16.09 -8.95
N THR A 114 9.39 -16.78 -7.81
CA THR A 114 9.50 -16.14 -6.50
C THR A 114 10.80 -16.47 -5.79
N GLU A 115 11.20 -15.57 -4.89
CA GLU A 115 12.31 -15.78 -3.96
C GLU A 115 11.93 -15.31 -2.55
N GLY A 116 12.57 -15.91 -1.53
CA GLY A 116 12.46 -15.46 -0.14
C GLY A 116 11.35 -16.13 0.67
N GLU A 117 10.64 -17.11 0.11
CA GLU A 117 9.58 -17.88 0.76
C GLU A 117 10.03 -18.52 2.08
N ASN A 118 11.31 -18.88 2.16
CA ASN A 118 11.95 -19.50 3.33
C ASN A 118 12.44 -18.48 4.38
N CYS A 119 12.29 -17.17 4.16
CA CYS A 119 12.67 -16.16 5.15
C CYS A 119 11.79 -16.22 6.42
N GLY A 120 10.61 -16.84 6.34
CA GLY A 120 9.71 -17.08 7.47
C GLY A 120 8.91 -15.86 7.94
N ASN A 121 9.46 -14.65 7.85
CA ASN A 121 8.74 -13.41 8.17
C ASN A 121 9.26 -12.19 7.38
N ALA A 122 8.52 -11.08 7.47
CA ALA A 122 8.82 -9.85 6.75
C ALA A 122 10.17 -9.22 7.13
N GLY A 123 10.58 -9.30 8.40
CA GLY A 123 11.86 -8.74 8.85
C GLY A 123 13.05 -9.46 8.21
N LYS A 124 13.02 -10.79 8.20
CA LYS A 124 14.04 -11.61 7.52
C LYS A 124 14.04 -11.44 6.01
N LEU A 125 12.85 -11.28 5.40
CA LEU A 125 12.77 -10.97 3.99
C LEU A 125 13.41 -9.59 3.68
N ALA A 126 13.19 -8.59 4.53
CA ALA A 126 13.81 -7.28 4.37
C ALA A 126 15.34 -7.34 4.47
N GLU A 127 15.88 -8.06 5.47
CA GLU A 127 17.33 -8.33 5.58
C GLU A 127 17.88 -8.98 4.30
N TYR A 128 17.18 -9.99 3.79
CA TYR A 128 17.55 -10.69 2.57
C TYR A 128 17.56 -9.77 1.34
N ILE A 129 16.52 -8.96 1.14
CA ILE A 129 16.44 -7.99 0.04
C ILE A 129 17.60 -6.99 0.13
N CYS A 130 17.84 -6.40 1.30
CA CYS A 130 18.91 -5.43 1.51
C CYS A 130 20.31 -6.03 1.27
N SER A 131 20.52 -7.29 1.65
CA SER A 131 21.81 -7.97 1.41
C SER A 131 22.13 -8.16 -0.08
N ARG A 132 21.09 -8.24 -0.92
CA ARG A 132 21.22 -8.44 -2.37
C ARG A 132 21.30 -7.14 -3.16
N ALA A 133 20.72 -6.07 -2.64
CA ALA A 133 20.80 -4.74 -3.26
C ALA A 133 22.24 -4.20 -3.32
N GLY A 134 23.17 -4.80 -2.55
CA GLY A 134 24.53 -4.30 -2.38
C GLY A 134 24.55 -2.93 -1.70
N PRO A 135 25.71 -2.48 -1.19
CA PRO A 135 25.87 -1.07 -0.89
C PRO A 135 25.87 -0.35 -2.24
N GLU A 136 24.71 0.19 -2.65
CA GLU A 136 24.72 1.23 -3.66
C GLU A 136 25.73 2.28 -3.18
N LYS A 137 26.75 2.59 -4.00
CA LYS A 137 27.65 3.71 -3.73
C LYS A 137 26.86 4.99 -3.89
N VAL A 138 25.95 5.26 -2.97
CA VAL A 138 25.26 6.53 -2.94
C VAL A 138 26.27 7.52 -2.40
N ALA A 139 26.94 8.22 -3.32
CA ALA A 139 27.62 9.46 -3.02
C ALA A 139 26.54 10.47 -2.62
N HIS A 140 26.03 10.36 -1.39
CA HIS A 140 25.26 11.42 -0.77
C HIS A 140 26.26 12.50 -0.34
N PRO A 141 26.16 13.75 -0.80
CA PRO A 141 26.74 14.86 -0.09
C PRO A 141 26.19 14.84 1.35
N PRO A 142 26.99 15.15 2.38
CA PRO A 142 26.48 15.20 3.74
C PRO A 142 25.29 16.17 3.81
N LEU A 143 24.16 15.68 4.33
CA LEU A 143 22.99 16.51 4.61
C LEU A 143 23.41 17.70 5.48
N PRO A 144 23.00 18.94 5.14
CA PRO A 144 23.27 20.08 6.00
C PRO A 144 22.59 19.85 7.35
N ARG A 145 23.38 19.95 8.43
CA ARG A 145 22.87 19.92 9.81
C ARG A 145 21.86 21.06 9.97
N GLY A 146 20.58 20.70 10.07
CA GLY A 146 19.51 21.66 10.38
C GLY A 146 19.66 22.24 11.79
N PRO A 147 19.05 23.41 12.06
CA PRO A 147 19.16 24.08 13.35
C PRO A 147 18.50 23.25 14.46
N GLY A 148 19.03 23.40 15.67
CA GLY A 148 18.68 22.58 16.83
C GLY A 148 17.24 22.73 17.34
N PRO A 149 16.85 21.93 18.37
CA PRO A 149 15.45 21.69 18.78
C PRO A 149 14.65 22.90 19.30
N LEU A 150 15.18 24.12 19.25
CA LEU A 150 14.58 25.29 19.89
C LEU A 150 13.80 26.20 18.93
N GLU A 151 13.95 26.07 17.61
CA GLU A 151 13.20 26.90 16.63
C GLU A 151 11.89 26.27 16.11
N LEU A 152 11.60 25.01 16.48
CA LEU A 152 10.40 24.28 16.02
C LEU A 152 9.09 24.64 16.76
N ARG A 153 9.14 25.60 17.71
CA ARG A 153 7.97 25.97 18.52
C ARG A 153 7.16 27.18 18.03
N GLN A 154 7.61 27.91 17.00
CA GLN A 154 6.92 29.12 16.54
C GLN A 154 6.15 29.00 15.21
N GLY A 155 6.22 27.86 14.50
CA GLY A 155 5.60 27.72 13.17
C GLY A 155 4.27 26.95 13.09
N MET A 156 3.73 26.42 14.20
CA MET A 156 2.63 25.43 14.13
C MET A 156 1.23 25.96 14.49
N ALA A 157 1.04 27.29 14.51
CA ALA A 157 -0.25 27.89 14.88
C ALA A 157 -1.13 28.34 13.69
N GLU A 158 -0.63 28.37 12.46
CA GLU A 158 -1.41 28.85 11.31
C GLU A 158 -1.37 27.84 10.15
N GLY A 159 -2.46 27.09 9.95
CA GLY A 159 -2.58 26.21 8.79
C GLY A 159 -3.45 24.96 8.91
N LEU A 160 -4.41 24.89 9.86
CA LEU A 160 -5.38 23.79 9.86
C LEU A 160 -6.56 24.12 8.90
N PRO A 161 -6.94 23.24 7.96
CA PRO A 161 -8.09 23.46 7.10
C PRO A 161 -9.40 23.47 7.92
N ARG A 162 -10.20 24.53 7.77
CA ARG A 162 -11.59 24.56 8.26
C ARG A 162 -12.47 23.78 7.29
N PHE A 163 -13.06 22.68 7.74
CA PHE A 163 -14.10 21.97 6.97
C PHE A 163 -15.46 22.69 7.10
N PRO A 164 -16.30 22.69 6.05
CA PRO A 164 -17.61 23.30 6.09
C PRO A 164 -18.53 22.55 7.07
N VAL A 165 -19.09 23.28 8.02
CA VAL A 165 -20.11 22.80 8.95
C VAL A 165 -21.46 22.80 8.23
N GLY A 166 -22.05 21.63 8.05
CA GLY A 166 -23.44 21.51 7.57
C GLY A 166 -23.81 20.14 6.99
N SER A 167 -24.19 19.17 7.83
CA SER A 167 -25.23 18.15 7.57
C SER A 167 -25.41 17.24 8.80
N PRO A 168 -26.60 16.60 8.99
CA PRO A 168 -27.04 16.14 10.30
C PRO A 168 -26.70 14.66 10.49
N PHE A 169 -25.49 14.36 10.95
CA PHE A 169 -25.21 13.03 11.53
C PHE A 169 -24.42 13.21 12.83
N SER A 170 -24.92 12.53 13.87
CA SER A 170 -24.46 12.55 15.27
C SER A 170 -22.94 12.43 15.43
N PRO A 171 -22.36 12.92 16.55
CA PRO A 171 -20.92 13.12 16.69
C PRO A 171 -20.18 11.78 16.65
N PHE A 172 -19.49 11.53 15.54
CA PHE A 172 -18.50 10.47 15.46
C PHE A 172 -17.37 10.79 16.43
N LEU A 173 -17.16 9.93 17.42
CA LEU A 173 -16.04 10.05 18.36
C LEU A 173 -14.74 9.68 17.61
N LEU A 174 -14.19 10.63 16.86
CA LEU A 174 -12.95 10.47 16.12
C LEU A 174 -11.77 10.54 17.08
N ARG A 175 -11.30 9.38 17.58
CA ARG A 175 -10.01 9.31 18.29
C ARG A 175 -8.90 9.07 17.26
N THR A 176 -8.14 10.12 16.97
CA THR A 176 -6.89 10.02 16.20
C THR A 176 -5.77 9.65 17.17
N ILE A 177 -5.10 8.52 16.93
CA ILE A 177 -3.90 8.14 17.67
C ILE A 177 -2.71 8.32 16.73
N LEU A 178 -1.81 9.24 17.09
CA LEU A 178 -0.56 9.50 16.37
C LEU A 178 0.57 8.75 17.06
N PHE A 179 1.26 7.87 16.33
CA PHE A 179 2.53 7.28 16.77
C PHE A 179 3.68 7.92 15.99
N PRO A 180 4.60 8.64 16.65
CA PRO A 180 5.82 9.11 16.02
C PRO A 180 6.83 7.94 15.99
N LEU A 181 6.80 7.14 14.92
CA LEU A 181 7.97 6.37 14.51
C LEU A 181 8.68 7.21 13.48
N SER A 182 9.95 7.50 13.74
CA SER A 182 10.79 8.38 12.94
C SER A 182 10.70 8.02 11.45
N TRP A 183 9.89 8.82 10.74
CA TRP A 183 9.68 8.92 9.28
C TRP A 183 8.34 8.40 8.74
N VAL A 184 7.42 7.94 9.60
CA VAL A 184 6.08 7.52 9.15
C VAL A 184 5.00 7.97 10.15
N THR A 185 4.07 8.80 9.69
CA THR A 185 2.86 9.12 10.44
C THR A 185 1.78 8.09 10.11
N VAL A 186 1.49 7.22 11.08
CA VAL A 186 0.39 6.26 11.03
C VAL A 186 -0.85 6.93 11.60
N CYS A 187 -1.88 7.11 10.77
CA CYS A 187 -3.20 7.55 11.21
C CYS A 187 -4.12 6.34 11.31
N ALA A 188 -4.52 5.97 12.52
CA ALA A 188 -5.59 4.99 12.73
C ALA A 188 -6.93 5.72 12.94
N VAL A 189 -7.91 5.44 12.10
CA VAL A 189 -9.27 5.91 12.24
C VAL A 189 -10.13 4.73 12.69
N LEU A 190 -10.70 4.82 13.89
CA LEU A 190 -11.77 3.91 14.32
C LEU A 190 -13.11 4.49 13.86
N THR A 191 -13.84 3.75 13.03
CA THR A 191 -15.22 4.05 12.72
C THR A 191 -16.13 3.00 13.35
N SER A 192 -17.12 3.45 14.12
CA SER A 192 -18.19 2.58 14.61
C SER A 192 -19.35 2.67 13.62
N ARG A 193 -19.71 1.54 12.99
CA ARG A 193 -20.84 1.51 12.03
C ARG A 193 -22.16 1.08 12.66
N MET A 194 -22.14 0.49 13.86
CA MET A 194 -23.29 0.22 14.75
C MET A 194 -22.77 -0.48 16.02
N ARG A 195 -23.61 -0.63 17.07
CA ARG A 195 -23.28 -1.11 18.45
C ARG A 195 -22.41 -2.38 18.62
N ARG A 196 -22.02 -3.09 17.55
CA ARG A 196 -21.23 -4.34 17.62
C ARG A 196 -20.09 -4.48 16.60
N SER A 197 -19.79 -3.46 15.79
CA SER A 197 -18.68 -3.57 14.83
C SER A 197 -17.84 -2.30 14.77
N TRP A 198 -16.52 -2.50 14.83
CA TRP A 198 -15.48 -1.47 14.75
C TRP A 198 -14.65 -1.72 13.50
N VAL A 199 -14.53 -0.72 12.64
CA VAL A 199 -13.62 -0.76 11.50
C VAL A 199 -12.42 0.10 11.85
N VAL A 200 -11.23 -0.50 11.82
CA VAL A 200 -9.95 0.21 11.99
C VAL A 200 -9.35 0.44 10.62
N SER A 201 -9.31 1.69 10.17
CA SER A 201 -8.64 2.08 8.94
C SER A 201 -7.28 2.69 9.27
N VAL A 202 -6.20 2.08 8.78
CA VAL A 202 -4.83 2.54 9.01
C VAL A 202 -4.30 3.18 7.74
N PHE A 203 -3.94 4.46 7.83
CA PHE A 203 -3.38 5.23 6.73
C PHE A 203 -1.90 5.54 6.99
N LEU A 204 -1.07 5.25 6.00
CA LEU A 204 0.33 5.68 5.95
C LEU A 204 0.40 7.02 5.22
N THR A 205 0.62 8.11 5.95
CA THR A 205 0.82 9.43 5.32
C THR A 205 2.31 9.67 5.12
N ARG A 206 2.73 9.84 3.86
CA ARG A 206 4.05 10.42 3.54
C ARG A 206 3.94 11.94 3.61
N PRO A 207 4.95 12.68 4.12
CA PRO A 207 5.00 14.11 3.89
C PRO A 207 5.29 14.36 2.41
N LEU A 208 4.43 15.14 1.74
CA LEU A 208 4.69 15.70 0.41
C LEU A 208 5.84 16.71 0.49
N PRO A 209 6.83 16.68 -0.41
CA PRO A 209 7.50 17.89 -0.85
C PRO A 209 6.83 18.38 -2.14
N ARG A 210 6.04 19.45 -2.02
CA ARG A 210 5.80 20.39 -3.14
C ARG A 210 6.42 21.72 -2.73
N LEU A 211 7.63 21.99 -3.19
CA LEU A 211 8.13 23.37 -3.26
C LEU A 211 7.90 23.86 -4.69
N ILE A 212 6.81 24.59 -4.83
CA ILE A 212 6.54 25.51 -5.94
C ILE A 212 7.49 26.69 -5.74
N TRP A 213 8.38 26.95 -6.72
CA TRP A 213 9.10 28.21 -6.80
C TRP A 213 8.24 29.22 -7.56
N SER A 214 7.63 30.14 -6.82
CA SER A 214 7.31 31.51 -7.27
C SER A 214 7.90 32.42 -6.18
N SER A 215 8.78 33.36 -6.47
CA SER A 215 8.43 34.60 -7.15
C SER A 215 9.67 35.50 -7.28
N LEU A 216 9.76 36.25 -8.38
CA LEU A 216 10.52 37.51 -8.50
C LEU A 216 9.95 38.55 -7.50
N PRO A 217 10.70 39.57 -7.03
CA PRO A 217 11.05 40.73 -7.87
C PRO A 217 12.35 41.50 -7.52
N SER A 218 12.94 42.19 -8.49
CA SER A 218 13.28 43.63 -8.42
C SER A 218 14.00 44.11 -9.69
N THR A 219 13.30 44.98 -10.41
CA THR A 219 13.77 46.22 -11.07
C THR A 219 15.27 46.42 -11.34
N ALA A 220 15.63 46.43 -12.63
CA ALA A 220 16.55 47.40 -13.23
C ALA A 220 16.16 47.57 -14.71
N GLY A 221 15.83 48.80 -15.11
CA GLY A 221 15.33 49.12 -16.44
C GLY A 221 16.40 49.16 -17.52
N CYS A 222 15.97 48.96 -18.76
CA CYS A 222 16.47 49.68 -19.93
C CYS A 222 15.46 49.50 -21.08
N THR A 223 14.84 50.61 -21.47
CA THR A 223 13.98 50.82 -22.63
C THR A 223 14.77 50.66 -23.93
N VAL A 224 14.24 49.95 -24.94
CA VAL A 224 14.22 50.38 -26.37
C VAL A 224 13.01 49.71 -27.06
N GLN A 225 12.31 50.50 -27.87
CA GLN A 225 11.05 50.17 -28.55
C GLN A 225 11.21 49.55 -29.96
N TYR A 226 10.04 49.09 -30.45
CA TYR A 226 9.49 49.15 -31.82
C TYR A 226 9.76 48.01 -32.81
N GLY A 227 8.67 47.52 -33.41
CA GLY A 227 8.69 46.71 -34.63
C GLY A 227 7.38 45.96 -34.91
N SER A 228 6.30 46.68 -35.22
CA SER A 228 5.06 46.13 -35.80
C SER A 228 5.32 45.55 -37.19
N GLN A 229 4.73 44.40 -37.53
CA GLN A 229 4.14 44.12 -38.86
C GLN A 229 3.57 42.69 -38.96
N GLU A 230 2.24 42.58 -38.94
CA GLU A 230 1.54 41.77 -39.95
C GLU A 230 1.51 42.59 -41.26
N PRO A 231 1.42 41.94 -42.44
CA PRO A 231 0.10 41.97 -43.07
C PRO A 231 -0.26 40.76 -43.97
N HIS A 232 -1.56 40.49 -43.98
CA HIS A 232 -2.45 40.28 -45.14
C HIS A 232 -2.27 39.12 -46.15
N VAL A 233 -3.42 38.45 -46.31
CA VAL A 233 -3.91 37.58 -47.39
C VAL A 233 -4.08 38.36 -48.72
N PRO A 234 -3.87 37.72 -49.88
CA PRO A 234 -4.97 37.46 -50.85
C PRO A 234 -4.87 36.00 -51.38
N ILE A 235 -5.91 35.27 -51.83
CA ILE A 235 -7.14 35.53 -52.60
C ILE A 235 -8.19 34.51 -52.12
#